data_AF-X5MFZ4-F1
#
_entry.id   AF-X5MFZ4-F1
#
_cell.length_a   1.000
_cell.length_b   1.000
_cell.length_c   1.000
_cell.angle_alpha   90.00
_cell.angle_beta   90.00
_cell.angle_gamma   90.00
#
_symmetry.space_group_name_H-M   'P 1'
#
loop_
_entity.id
_entity.type
_entity.pdbx_description
1 polymer ?
#
loop_
_entity_poly.entity_id
_entity_poly.type
_entity_poly.pdbx_seq_one_letter_code
_entity_poly.pdbx_strand_id
1 'polypeptide(L)'
;MRNYHSPNILWRTQKEGFARIGLIDFQDGLIGRTAYDLVSLAKDARVFISPTREAKILDAYCNARHQASRPFKESEFRKLYAFAGTQRASKILGIFARLYGRDGKSSYLQYLLHVQDYLARNLSHPMLAPLQSFYQKIGLL
;
A
#
# COMPACT_ATOMS: atom_id res chain seq x y z
N MET A 1 -9.17 -2.61 -7.61
CA MET A 1 -9.31 -3.69 -6.60
C MET A 1 -9.19 -3.01 -5.22
N ARG A 2 -9.23 -3.71 -4.09
CA ARG A 2 -8.92 -3.11 -2.77
C ARG A 2 -7.78 -3.82 -2.04
N ASN A 3 -7.57 -5.09 -2.37
CA ASN A 3 -6.64 -6.01 -1.72
C ASN A 3 -5.60 -6.53 -2.73
N TYR A 4 -5.00 -5.64 -3.52
CA TYR A 4 -3.97 -6.02 -4.50
C TYR A 4 -2.60 -6.16 -3.80
N HIS A 5 -2.36 -7.32 -3.21
CA HIS A 5 -1.18 -7.62 -2.37
C HIS A 5 -0.85 -9.12 -2.38
N SER A 6 0.28 -9.54 -1.81
CA SER A 6 0.88 -10.85 -2.07
C SER A 6 -0.03 -12.07 -1.83
N PRO A 7 -0.88 -12.17 -0.76
CA PRO A 7 -1.76 -13.33 -0.62
C PRO A 7 -2.85 -13.49 -1.69
N ASN A 8 -3.13 -12.43 -2.45
CA ASN A 8 -4.17 -12.43 -3.48
C ASN A 8 -3.57 -12.51 -4.90
N ILE A 9 -2.26 -12.74 -5.00
CA ILE A 9 -1.52 -12.86 -6.25
C ILE A 9 -0.94 -14.27 -6.35
N LEU A 10 -1.40 -15.03 -7.35
CA LEU A 10 -0.96 -16.40 -7.62
C LEU A 10 0.00 -16.41 -8.80
N TRP A 11 1.21 -16.91 -8.60
CA TRP A 11 2.17 -17.10 -9.69
C TRP A 11 1.88 -18.41 -10.44
N ARG A 12 1.55 -18.31 -11.74
CA ARG A 12 1.17 -19.44 -12.60
C ARG A 12 2.32 -19.77 -13.55
N THR A 13 3.25 -20.62 -13.12
CA THR A 13 4.49 -20.98 -13.83
C THR A 13 4.28 -21.47 -15.26
N GLN A 14 3.13 -22.11 -15.53
CA GLN A 14 2.72 -22.65 -16.82
C GLN A 14 2.12 -21.63 -17.79
N LYS A 15 2.06 -20.34 -17.43
CA LYS A 15 1.52 -19.27 -18.27
C LYS A 15 2.64 -18.31 -18.71
N GLU A 16 2.35 -17.44 -19.66
CA GLU A 16 3.30 -16.46 -20.20
C GLU A 16 2.83 -15.03 -20.00
N GLY A 17 3.77 -14.07 -20.08
CA GLY A 17 3.50 -12.65 -19.94
C GLY A 17 2.73 -12.30 -18.66
N PHE A 18 1.70 -11.45 -18.78
CA PHE A 18 0.82 -11.07 -17.68
C PHE A 18 -0.13 -12.20 -17.24
N ALA A 19 -0.38 -13.22 -18.08
CA ALA A 19 -1.23 -14.35 -17.71
C ALA A 19 -0.63 -15.24 -16.60
N ARG A 20 0.66 -15.04 -16.29
CA ARG A 20 1.34 -15.58 -15.10
C ARG A 20 0.79 -15.06 -13.78
N ILE A 21 0.18 -13.87 -13.79
CA ILE A 21 -0.37 -13.22 -12.60
C ILE A 21 -1.84 -13.63 -12.47
N GLY A 22 -2.13 -14.64 -11.66
CA GLY A 22 -3.49 -14.95 -11.22
C GLY A 22 -3.90 -14.00 -10.09
N LEU A 23 -5.13 -13.49 -10.14
CA LEU A 23 -5.68 -12.64 -9.09
C LEU A 23 -6.94 -13.28 -8.51
N ILE A 24 -7.05 -13.25 -7.18
CA ILE A 24 -8.22 -13.69 -6.43
C ILE A 24 -8.71 -12.58 -5.51
N ASP A 25 -9.87 -12.77 -4.85
CA ASP A 25 -10.40 -11.83 -3.85
C ASP A 25 -10.67 -10.41 -4.41
N PHE A 26 -11.26 -10.34 -5.61
CA PHE A 26 -11.60 -9.08 -6.30
C PHE A 26 -13.09 -8.74 -6.29
N GLN A 27 -13.94 -9.60 -5.73
CA GLN A 27 -15.41 -9.44 -5.70
C GLN A 27 -15.88 -8.18 -4.97
N ASP A 28 -15.13 -7.74 -3.95
CA ASP A 28 -15.42 -6.50 -3.18
C ASP A 28 -14.68 -5.27 -3.73
N GLY A 29 -14.35 -5.30 -5.03
CA GLY A 29 -13.73 -4.20 -5.75
C GLY A 29 -14.58 -2.93 -5.71
N LEU A 30 -13.94 -1.79 -5.46
CA LEU A 30 -14.60 -0.48 -5.46
C LEU A 30 -13.90 0.47 -6.43
N ILE A 31 -14.62 1.50 -6.87
CA ILE A 31 -14.05 2.63 -7.59
C ILE A 31 -13.26 3.48 -6.60
N GLY A 32 -11.99 3.73 -6.92
CA GLY A 32 -11.08 4.49 -6.08
C GLY A 32 -9.95 5.13 -6.89
N ARG A 33 -9.08 5.86 -6.20
CA ARG A 33 -7.89 6.45 -6.83
C ARG A 33 -6.96 5.34 -7.31
N THR A 34 -6.40 5.50 -8.51
CA THR A 34 -5.49 4.51 -9.13
C THR A 34 -4.25 4.19 -8.29
N ALA A 35 -3.83 5.10 -7.40
CA ALA A 35 -2.69 4.86 -6.51
C ALA A 35 -2.97 3.78 -5.45
N TYR A 36 -4.24 3.48 -5.14
CA TYR A 36 -4.59 2.61 -4.02
C TYR A 36 -4.10 1.17 -4.20
N ASP A 37 -4.32 0.58 -5.37
CA ASP A 37 -3.87 -0.78 -5.68
C ASP A 37 -2.33 -0.87 -5.73
N LEU A 38 -1.65 0.19 -6.21
CA LEU A 38 -0.20 0.23 -6.20
C LEU A 38 0.36 0.28 -4.77
N VAL A 39 -0.23 1.13 -3.92
CA VAL A 39 0.14 1.21 -2.50
C VAL A 39 -0.06 -0.13 -1.81
N SER A 40 -1.17 -0.83 -2.06
CA SER A 40 -1.41 -2.12 -1.40
C SER A 40 -0.36 -3.18 -1.76
N LEU A 41 0.23 -3.10 -2.95
CA LEU A 41 1.32 -3.96 -3.37
C LEU A 41 2.68 -3.50 -2.83
N ALA A 42 3.00 -2.22 -3.01
CA ALA A 42 4.29 -1.63 -2.66
C ALA A 42 4.48 -1.43 -1.14
N LYS A 43 3.40 -1.54 -0.37
CA LYS A 43 3.36 -1.46 1.10
C LYS A 43 2.51 -2.59 1.68
N ASP A 44 2.69 -3.80 1.17
CA ASP A 44 2.03 -4.98 1.73
C ASP A 44 2.44 -5.16 3.20
N ALA A 45 1.47 -5.18 4.11
CA ALA A 45 1.73 -5.30 5.55
C ALA A 45 2.28 -6.68 5.94
N ARG A 46 1.97 -7.72 5.15
CA ARG A 46 2.25 -9.12 5.48
C ARG A 46 3.67 -9.55 5.12
N VAL A 47 4.39 -8.74 4.37
CA VAL A 47 5.79 -8.94 4.00
C VAL A 47 6.55 -7.64 4.16
N PHE A 48 7.79 -7.69 4.63
CA PHE A 48 8.59 -6.48 4.72
C PHE A 48 8.98 -6.01 3.32
N ILE A 49 8.55 -4.79 2.95
CA ILE A 49 8.95 -4.10 1.72
C ILE A 49 9.91 -2.98 2.11
N SER A 50 11.18 -3.17 1.78
CA SER A 50 12.20 -2.15 2.02
C SER A 50 11.95 -0.88 1.18
N PRO A 51 12.46 0.29 1.61
CA PRO A 51 12.34 1.53 0.84
C PRO A 51 12.82 1.39 -0.61
N THR A 52 13.92 0.67 -0.84
CA THR A 52 14.46 0.41 -2.18
C THR A 52 13.52 -0.46 -3.03
N ARG A 53 12.86 -1.47 -2.43
CA ARG A 53 11.93 -2.33 -3.16
C ARG A 53 10.64 -1.57 -3.50
N GLU A 54 10.14 -0.77 -2.57
CA GLU A 54 9.01 0.11 -2.84
C GLU A 54 9.31 1.10 -3.98
N ALA A 55 10.46 1.78 -3.93
CA ALA A 55 10.86 2.72 -4.96
C ALA A 55 10.87 2.06 -6.34
N LYS A 56 11.45 0.87 -6.46
CA LYS A 56 11.44 0.08 -7.71
C LYS A 56 10.03 -0.23 -8.22
N ILE A 57 9.10 -0.59 -7.32
CA ILE A 57 7.71 -0.89 -7.70
C ILE A 57 6.99 0.39 -8.18
N LEU A 58 7.16 1.49 -7.46
CA LEU A 58 6.58 2.78 -7.82
C LEU A 58 7.14 3.31 -9.14
N ASP A 59 8.45 3.24 -9.34
CA ASP A 59 9.10 3.71 -10.55
C ASP A 59 8.72 2.83 -11.76
N ALA A 60 8.60 1.51 -11.60
CA ALA A 60 8.09 0.64 -12.65
C ALA A 60 6.67 1.03 -13.09
N TYR A 61 5.81 1.38 -12.15
CA TYR A 61 4.47 1.89 -12.47
C TYR A 61 4.52 3.24 -13.18
N CYS A 62 5.29 4.21 -12.67
CA CYS A 62 5.42 5.53 -13.29
C CYS A 62 5.97 5.43 -14.72
N ASN A 63 7.00 4.61 -14.95
CA ASN A 63 7.57 4.38 -16.28
C ASN A 63 6.53 3.80 -17.25
N ALA A 64 5.76 2.79 -16.81
CA ALA A 64 4.69 2.22 -17.63
C ALA A 64 3.59 3.25 -17.93
N ARG A 65 3.28 4.15 -16.99
CA ARG A 65 2.30 5.23 -17.19
C ARG A 65 2.78 6.32 -18.14
N HIS A 66 4.09 6.63 -18.15
CA HIS A 66 4.68 7.56 -19.12
C HIS A 66 4.68 7.01 -20.54
N GLN A 67 4.82 5.68 -20.70
CA GLN A 67 4.75 5.02 -22.00
C GLN A 67 3.33 4.84 -22.53
N ALA A 68 2.31 5.01 -21.68
CA ALA A 68 0.92 4.90 -22.07
C ALA A 68 0.45 6.16 -22.83
N SER A 69 -0.54 6.01 -23.71
CA SER A 69 -1.08 7.11 -24.52
C SER A 69 -1.85 8.17 -23.72
N ARG A 70 -2.15 7.93 -22.44
CA ARG A 70 -2.92 8.86 -21.59
C ARG A 70 -2.00 9.81 -20.85
N PRO A 71 -2.34 11.11 -20.74
CA PRO A 71 -1.56 12.06 -19.95
C PRO A 71 -1.31 11.57 -18.52
N PHE A 72 -0.07 11.68 -18.07
CA PHE A 72 0.35 11.27 -16.73
C PHE A 72 1.17 12.38 -16.06
N LYS A 73 0.63 12.94 -14.98
CA LYS A 73 1.34 13.90 -14.12
C LYS A 73 1.90 13.14 -12.92
N GLU A 74 3.16 12.74 -13.02
CA GLU A 74 3.80 11.91 -11.99
C GLU A 74 3.85 12.59 -10.62
N SER A 75 4.14 13.90 -10.58
CA SER A 75 4.17 14.67 -9.33
C SER A 75 2.82 14.60 -8.59
N GLU A 76 1.71 14.74 -9.32
CA GLU A 76 0.36 14.58 -8.76
C GLU A 76 0.07 13.15 -8.34
N PHE A 77 0.57 12.16 -9.09
CA PHE A 77 0.42 10.76 -8.72
C PHE A 77 1.18 10.42 -7.43
N ARG A 78 2.41 10.91 -7.25
CA ARG A 78 3.21 10.68 -6.03
C ARG A 78 2.55 11.31 -4.80
N LYS A 79 1.88 12.46 -4.93
CA LYS A 79 1.03 13.03 -3.87
C LYS A 79 -0.11 12.08 -3.51
N LEU A 80 -0.87 11.62 -4.51
CA LEU A 80 -1.98 10.68 -4.31
C LEU A 80 -1.52 9.36 -3.69
N TYR A 81 -0.33 8.89 -4.07
CA TYR A 81 0.30 7.71 -3.50
C TYR A 81 0.60 7.88 -2.01
N ALA A 82 1.17 9.01 -1.59
CA ALA A 82 1.40 9.31 -0.18
C ALA A 82 0.09 9.37 0.62
N PHE A 83 -0.94 10.06 0.11
CA PHE A 83 -2.27 10.11 0.75
C PHE A 83 -2.92 8.73 0.87
N ALA A 84 -2.93 7.95 -0.20
CA ALA A 84 -3.50 6.60 -0.20
C ALA A 84 -2.71 5.67 0.74
N GLY A 85 -1.39 5.82 0.77
CA GLY A 85 -0.48 5.15 1.71
C GLY A 85 -0.84 5.43 3.16
N THR A 86 -0.91 6.70 3.56
CA THR A 86 -1.29 7.11 4.92
C THR A 86 -2.67 6.58 5.27
N GLN A 87 -3.68 6.80 4.42
CA GLN A 87 -5.04 6.33 4.68
C GLN A 87 -5.09 4.82 4.90
N ARG A 88 -4.40 4.04 4.05
CA ARG A 88 -4.38 2.59 4.13
C ARG A 88 -3.64 2.10 5.37
N ALA A 89 -2.45 2.64 5.65
CA ALA A 89 -1.64 2.25 6.80
C ALA A 89 -2.42 2.49 8.11
N SER A 90 -3.04 3.67 8.26
CA SER A 90 -3.86 4.00 9.43
C SER A 90 -5.05 3.05 9.59
N LYS A 91 -5.72 2.70 8.49
CA LYS A 91 -6.80 1.71 8.51
C LYS A 91 -6.29 0.33 8.95
N ILE A 92 -5.13 -0.11 8.46
CA ILE A 92 -4.56 -1.42 8.80
C ILE A 92 -4.16 -1.48 10.28
N LEU A 93 -3.53 -0.44 10.82
CA LEU A 93 -3.20 -0.36 12.25
C LEU A 93 -4.44 -0.56 13.13
N GLY A 94 -5.54 0.14 12.82
CA GLY A 94 -6.82 -0.03 13.52
C GLY A 94 -7.41 -1.44 13.34
N ILE A 95 -7.30 -2.04 12.15
CA ILE A 95 -7.75 -3.42 11.91
C ILE A 95 -6.95 -4.41 12.76
N PHE A 96 -5.63 -4.29 12.82
CA PHE A 96 -4.79 -5.20 13.59
C PHE A 96 -5.02 -5.05 15.10
N ALA A 97 -5.15 -3.81 15.59
CA ALA A 97 -5.52 -3.55 16.98
C ALA A 97 -6.87 -4.20 17.34
N ARG A 98 -7.88 -4.06 16.46
CA ARG A 98 -9.19 -4.70 16.65
C ARG A 98 -9.12 -6.22 16.60
N LEU A 99 -8.38 -6.79 15.64
CA LEU A 99 -8.22 -8.25 15.51
C LEU A 99 -7.54 -8.85 16.76
N TYR A 100 -6.59 -8.13 17.34
CA TYR A 100 -5.98 -8.53 18.62
C TYR A 100 -6.97 -8.43 19.78
N GLY A 101 -7.51 -7.23 20.04
CA GLY A 101 -8.31 -6.98 21.25
C GLY A 101 -9.67 -7.66 21.27
N ARG A 102 -10.34 -7.77 20.12
CA ARG A 102 -11.69 -8.35 20.01
C ARG A 102 -11.68 -9.82 19.59
N ASP A 103 -10.83 -10.16 18.61
CA ASP A 103 -10.87 -11.48 17.96
C ASP A 103 -9.75 -12.42 18.47
N GLY A 104 -8.91 -11.98 19.41
CA GLY A 104 -7.83 -12.78 20.00
C GLY A 104 -6.69 -13.14 19.03
N LYS A 105 -6.62 -12.50 17.86
CA LYS A 105 -5.67 -12.88 16.79
C LYS A 105 -4.33 -12.15 16.97
N SER A 106 -3.57 -12.56 17.98
CA SER A 106 -2.25 -11.98 18.32
C SER A 106 -1.21 -12.09 17.21
N SER A 107 -1.34 -13.05 16.29
CA SER A 107 -0.41 -13.22 15.17
C SER A 107 -0.30 -11.97 14.27
N TYR A 108 -1.30 -11.09 14.23
CA TYR A 108 -1.23 -9.86 13.44
C TYR A 108 -0.31 -8.79 14.03
N LEU A 109 0.03 -8.88 15.33
CA LEU A 109 0.92 -7.92 15.99
C LEU A 109 2.32 -7.92 15.37
N GLN A 110 2.76 -9.06 14.82
CA GLN A 110 4.05 -9.19 14.16
C GLN A 110 4.22 -8.24 12.95
N TYR A 111 3.10 -7.78 12.36
CA TYR A 111 3.12 -6.92 11.19
C TYR A 111 3.05 -5.42 11.53
N LEU A 112 2.82 -5.05 12.80
CA LEU A 112 2.61 -3.64 13.19
C LEU A 112 3.81 -2.75 12.85
N LEU A 113 5.03 -3.23 13.08
CA LEU A 113 6.25 -2.48 12.81
C LEU A 113 6.39 -2.13 11.32
N HIS A 114 6.01 -3.03 10.42
CA HIS A 114 6.01 -2.73 8.98
C HIS A 114 5.03 -1.61 8.66
N VAL A 115 3.80 -1.68 9.21
CA VAL A 115 2.76 -0.69 8.92
C VAL A 115 3.09 0.67 9.52
N GLN A 116 3.74 0.72 10.69
CA GLN A 116 4.26 1.94 11.29
C GLN A 116 5.38 2.56 10.46
N ASP A 117 6.35 1.77 10.00
CA ASP A 117 7.38 2.23 9.06
C ASP A 117 6.74 2.83 7.79
N TYR A 118 5.77 2.12 7.21
CA TYR A 118 5.07 2.58 6.02
C TYR A 118 4.33 3.89 6.24
N LEU A 119 3.67 4.05 7.39
CA LEU A 119 3.00 5.28 7.80
C LEU A 119 3.99 6.43 7.93
N ALA A 120 5.11 6.23 8.64
CA ALA A 120 6.17 7.22 8.78
C ALA A 120 6.73 7.67 7.42
N ARG A 121 7.01 6.72 6.53
CA ARG A 121 7.52 7.00 5.18
C ARG A 121 6.50 7.68 4.26
N ASN A 122 5.19 7.49 4.48
CA ASN A 122 4.19 8.29 3.78
C ASN A 122 4.15 9.72 4.32
N LEU A 123 4.11 9.86 5.64
CA LEU A 123 3.95 11.15 6.33
C LEU A 123 5.16 12.08 6.18
N SER A 124 6.32 11.56 5.75
CA SER A 124 7.47 12.40 5.37
C SER A 124 7.23 13.24 4.10
N HIS A 125 6.18 12.96 3.33
CA HIS A 125 5.82 13.78 2.18
C HIS A 125 5.35 15.17 2.66
N PRO A 126 5.91 16.29 2.18
CA PRO A 126 5.66 17.63 2.74
C PRO A 126 4.19 18.05 2.83
N MET A 127 3.37 17.65 1.85
CA MET A 127 1.93 17.94 1.87
C MET A 127 1.15 17.27 3.02
N LEU A 128 1.74 16.27 3.68
CA LEU A 128 1.13 15.55 4.79
C LEU A 128 1.63 16.07 6.15
N ALA A 129 2.40 17.16 6.20
CA ALA A 129 2.92 17.71 7.46
C ALA A 129 1.85 17.90 8.55
N PRO A 130 0.63 18.41 8.28
CA PRO A 130 -0.41 18.50 9.30
C PRO A 130 -0.82 17.13 9.87
N LEU A 131 -0.88 16.10 9.01
CA LEU A 131 -1.15 14.73 9.45
C LEU A 131 0.03 14.15 10.21
N GLN A 132 1.26 14.43 9.80
CA GLN A 132 2.46 13.98 10.51
C GLN A 132 2.46 14.49 11.94
N SER A 133 2.20 15.79 12.15
CA SER A 133 2.09 16.38 13.48
C SER A 133 0.95 15.77 14.30
N PHE A 134 -0.19 15.47 13.67
CA PHE A 134 -1.29 14.78 14.34
C PHE A 134 -0.88 13.38 14.84
N TYR A 135 -0.23 12.57 13.99
CA TYR A 135 0.20 11.22 14.35
C TYR A 135 1.28 11.20 15.45
N GLN A 136 2.20 12.16 15.44
CA GLN A 136 3.18 12.36 16.52
C GLN A 136 2.48 12.70 17.85
N LYS A 137 1.50 13.61 17.83
CA LYS A 137 0.76 14.01 19.04
C LYS A 137 0.02 12.84 19.70
N ILE A 138 -0.46 11.88 18.92
CA ILE A 138 -1.16 10.69 19.44
C ILE A 138 -0.23 9.49 19.71
N GLY A 139 1.09 9.64 19.55
CA GLY A 139 2.08 8.61 19.87
C GLY A 139 2.11 7.41 18.91
N LEU A 140 1.71 7.59 17.65
CA LEU A 140 1.76 6.55 16.61
C LEU A 140 2.92 6.74 15.61
N LEU A 141 3.64 7.85 15.73
CA LEU A 141 4.95 8.14 15.13
C LEU A 141 5.91 8.52 16.26
#